data_AF-D7LL78-F1
#
_entry.id   AF-D7LL78-F1
#
_cell.length_a   1.000
_cell.length_b   1.000
_cell.length_c   1.000
_cell.angle_alpha   90.00
_cell.angle_beta   90.00
_cell.angle_gamma   90.00
#
_symmetry.space_group_name_H-M   'P 1'
#
loop_
_entity.id
_entity.type
_entity.pdbx_description
1 polymer ?
#
loop_
_entity_poly.entity_id
_entity_poly.type
_entity_poly.pdbx_seq_one_letter_code
_entity_poly.pdbx_strand_id
1 'polypeptide(L)'
;GTNYKFKRLEKCGTHSTRYEDYYITFEATAPTSGSVFSFQTMLSNDYQYLTWGIGLTLASLAARIKATHGTESVDEVWDMAAIDDSYKGPMPKWFSDEALVRDDKKVYVVQESELHENDWLQLLMEVAFYSKTESGVSACKPLEIKKVVVQTLEEYTTEAREKLKADNAIFYISYKCIADPSTPWAGEHDAIIRKTMDGKPGHMSLEVAVTKEQIEDRET
;
A
#
# COMPACT_ATOMS: atom_id res chain seq x y z
N GLY A 1 18.77 1.93 0.85
CA GLY A 1 17.83 0.90 1.31
C GLY A 1 18.40 -0.47 1.02
N THR A 2 18.04 -1.48 1.82
CA THR A 2 18.33 -2.89 1.56
C THR A 2 17.29 -3.49 0.60
N ASN A 3 17.70 -4.35 -0.32
CA ASN A 3 16.79 -4.98 -1.31
C ASN A 3 16.58 -6.47 -0.98
N TYR A 4 16.10 -6.78 0.23
CA TYR A 4 15.83 -8.16 0.60
C TYR A 4 14.66 -8.72 -0.20
N LYS A 5 14.77 -9.96 -0.69
CA LYS A 5 13.72 -10.63 -1.45
C LYS A 5 13.05 -11.70 -0.60
N PHE A 6 11.72 -11.72 -0.59
CA PHE A 6 10.95 -12.79 0.04
C PHE A 6 11.36 -14.14 -0.53
N LYS A 7 11.55 -15.13 0.34
CA LYS A 7 11.94 -16.49 -0.05
C LYS A 7 10.86 -17.51 0.34
N ARG A 8 10.42 -17.50 1.60
CA ARG A 8 9.48 -18.50 2.10
C ARG A 8 8.80 -18.04 3.38
N LEU A 9 7.48 -18.28 3.49
CA LEU A 9 6.77 -18.12 4.75
C LEU A 9 7.20 -19.21 5.76
N GLU A 10 7.63 -18.82 6.95
CA GLU A 10 7.99 -19.74 8.03
C GLU A 10 6.79 -19.97 8.96
N LYS A 11 6.13 -18.89 9.38
CA LYS A 11 5.03 -18.90 10.33
C LYS A 11 4.11 -17.72 10.07
N CYS A 12 2.80 -17.95 10.16
CA CYS A 12 1.79 -16.91 10.25
C CYS A 12 0.90 -17.23 11.45
N GLY A 13 0.79 -16.29 12.39
CA GLY A 13 -0.18 -16.35 13.47
C GLY A 13 -1.19 -15.23 13.28
N THR A 14 -2.45 -15.50 13.59
CA THR A 14 -3.52 -14.50 13.56
C THR A 14 -4.04 -14.24 14.96
N HIS A 15 -4.38 -12.99 15.23
CA HIS A 15 -5.07 -12.58 16.43
C HIS A 15 -6.19 -11.63 16.04
N SER A 16 -7.43 -12.05 16.30
CA SER A 16 -8.62 -11.28 15.93
C SER A 16 -9.22 -10.67 17.18
N THR A 17 -9.25 -9.35 17.23
CA THR A 17 -9.96 -8.57 18.25
C THR A 17 -10.90 -7.58 17.56
N ARG A 18 -10.75 -6.27 17.80
CA ARG A 18 -11.33 -5.22 16.95
C ARG A 18 -10.62 -5.15 15.59
N TYR A 19 -9.33 -5.46 15.59
CA TYR A 19 -8.47 -5.56 14.42
C TYR A 19 -8.20 -7.02 14.08
N GLU A 20 -7.75 -7.28 12.86
CA GLU A 20 -7.17 -8.56 12.49
C GLU A 20 -5.65 -8.40 12.33
N ASP A 21 -4.93 -8.91 13.33
CA ASP A 21 -3.49 -8.82 13.39
C ASP A 21 -2.85 -10.11 12.88
N TYR A 22 -1.91 -9.97 11.95
CA TYR A 22 -1.13 -11.03 11.36
C TYR A 22 0.32 -10.89 11.81
N TYR A 23 0.79 -11.86 12.59
CA TYR A 23 2.18 -11.98 13.02
C TYR A 23 2.89 -12.95 12.07
N ILE A 24 3.66 -12.38 11.15
CA ILE A 24 4.24 -13.11 10.03
C ILE A 24 5.75 -13.21 10.25
N THR A 25 6.28 -14.41 10.11
CA THR A 25 7.73 -14.67 10.02
C THR A 25 8.02 -15.35 8.69
N PHE A 26 9.01 -14.86 7.96
CA PHE A 26 9.40 -15.40 6.66
C PHE A 26 10.92 -15.31 6.45
N GLU A 27 11.45 -16.19 5.60
CA GLU A 27 12.82 -16.11 5.12
C GLU A 27 12.94 -15.02 4.06
N ALA A 28 13.94 -14.16 4.20
CA ALA A 28 14.33 -13.17 3.22
C ALA A 28 15.79 -13.41 2.78
N THR A 29 16.07 -13.19 1.50
CA THR A 29 17.42 -13.35 0.94
C THR A 29 17.99 -11.99 0.58
N ALA A 30 19.26 -11.75 0.94
CA ALA A 30 20.05 -10.63 0.43
C ALA A 30 20.59 -10.97 -0.96
N PRO A 31 20.18 -10.28 -2.04
CA PRO A 31 20.61 -10.62 -3.40
C PRO A 31 22.12 -10.51 -3.61
N THR A 32 22.77 -9.60 -2.87
CA THR A 32 24.21 -9.32 -3.02
C THR A 32 25.10 -10.38 -2.38
N SER A 33 24.67 -11.01 -1.29
CA SER A 33 25.46 -12.01 -0.55
C SER A 33 24.90 -13.43 -0.61
N GLY A 34 23.66 -13.60 -1.08
CA GLY A 34 22.92 -14.86 -1.00
C GLY A 34 22.53 -15.26 0.43
N SER A 35 22.81 -14.41 1.42
CA SER A 35 22.52 -14.69 2.83
C SER A 35 21.01 -14.73 3.07
N VAL A 36 20.58 -15.70 3.87
CA VAL A 36 19.17 -15.90 4.24
C VAL A 36 18.99 -15.53 5.70
N PHE A 37 17.95 -14.75 5.99
CA PHE A 37 17.61 -14.32 7.34
C PHE A 37 16.13 -14.54 7.60
N SER A 38 15.77 -14.84 8.85
CA SER A 38 14.37 -14.79 9.27
C SER A 38 13.98 -13.33 9.49
N PHE A 39 12.87 -12.92 8.90
CA PHE A 39 12.30 -11.58 8.98
C PHE A 39 10.94 -11.67 9.67
N GLN A 40 10.61 -10.67 10.47
CA GLN A 40 9.35 -10.57 11.19
C GLN A 40 8.62 -9.29 10.77
N THR A 41 7.32 -9.43 10.50
CA THR A 41 6.42 -8.32 10.27
C THR A 41 5.11 -8.55 11.02
N MET A 42 4.51 -7.46 11.49
CA MET A 42 3.15 -7.44 12.00
C MET A 42 2.32 -6.61 11.04
N LEU A 43 1.24 -7.19 10.52
CA LEU A 43 0.24 -6.46 9.73
C LEU A 43 -1.05 -6.39 10.56
N SER A 44 -1.62 -5.21 10.70
CA SER A 44 -2.92 -4.99 11.32
C SER A 44 -3.89 -4.50 10.26
N ASN A 45 -5.06 -5.13 10.20
CA ASN A 45 -6.16 -4.71 9.36
C ASN A 45 -7.30 -4.17 10.25
N ASP A 46 -7.71 -2.93 10.02
CA ASP A 46 -8.89 -2.35 10.66
C ASP A 46 -10.08 -2.39 9.71
N TYR A 47 -11.12 -3.13 10.10
CA TYR A 47 -12.39 -3.18 9.37
C TYR A 47 -13.24 -1.92 9.54
N GLN A 48 -12.85 -0.97 10.40
CA GLN A 48 -13.71 0.14 10.83
C GLN A 48 -13.38 1.50 10.21
N TYR A 49 -13.26 1.62 8.89
CA TYR A 49 -13.32 2.95 8.22
C TYR A 49 -14.08 2.95 6.89
N LEU A 50 -15.18 2.20 6.79
CA LEU A 50 -16.12 2.43 5.67
C LEU A 50 -16.69 3.86 5.69
N THR A 51 -16.66 4.52 6.86
CA THR A 51 -16.83 5.96 6.96
C THR A 51 -15.59 6.65 6.37
N TRP A 52 -15.79 7.58 5.43
CA TRP A 52 -14.75 8.34 4.71
C TRP A 52 -14.25 7.75 3.39
N GLY A 53 -14.91 6.71 2.88
CA GLY A 53 -14.62 6.16 1.55
C GLY A 53 -13.37 5.29 1.51
N ILE A 54 -12.96 4.70 2.65
CA ILE A 54 -11.86 3.75 2.75
C ILE A 54 -12.44 2.33 2.70
N GLY A 55 -11.96 1.52 1.77
CA GLY A 55 -12.37 0.12 1.59
C GLY A 55 -11.46 -0.88 2.29
N LEU A 56 -10.19 -0.52 2.50
CA LEU A 56 -9.20 -1.33 3.22
C LEU A 56 -8.21 -0.41 3.93
N THR A 57 -7.87 -0.74 5.18
CA THR A 57 -6.74 -0.15 5.91
C THR A 57 -5.78 -1.26 6.30
N LEU A 58 -4.58 -1.25 5.74
CA LEU A 58 -3.51 -2.20 6.05
C LEU A 58 -2.32 -1.46 6.67
N ALA A 59 -2.05 -1.72 7.94
CA ALA A 59 -0.90 -1.14 8.65
C ALA A 59 0.17 -2.20 8.91
N SER A 60 1.40 -1.94 8.50
CA SER A 60 2.58 -2.60 9.06
C SER A 60 2.96 -1.89 10.35
N LEU A 61 3.10 -2.63 11.45
CA LEU A 61 3.53 -2.14 12.77
C LEU A 61 4.91 -2.69 13.17
N ALA A 62 5.52 -3.47 12.28
CA ALA A 62 6.88 -3.96 12.42
C ALA A 62 7.36 -4.45 11.08
N ALA A 63 8.63 -4.19 10.75
CA ALA A 63 9.32 -4.82 9.63
C ALA A 63 10.81 -4.91 9.95
N ARG A 64 11.27 -6.05 10.47
CA ARG A 64 12.66 -6.21 10.94
C ARG A 64 13.21 -7.62 10.75
N ILE A 65 14.55 -7.71 10.68
CA ILE A 65 15.24 -9.00 10.81
C ILE A 65 15.03 -9.52 12.23
N LYS A 66 14.69 -10.80 12.36
CA LYS A 66 14.49 -11.46 13.64
C LYS A 66 15.81 -11.48 14.41
N ALA A 67 15.85 -10.81 15.55
CA ALA A 67 17.01 -10.86 16.44
C ALA A 67 17.21 -12.28 16.99
N THR A 68 18.46 -12.73 17.08
CA THR A 68 18.83 -14.01 17.69
C THR A 68 18.93 -13.92 19.22
N HIS A 69 19.10 -12.72 19.78
CA HIS A 69 19.17 -12.47 21.21
C HIS A 69 18.49 -11.14 21.57
N GLY A 70 17.64 -11.16 22.60
CA GLY A 70 16.91 -9.97 23.08
C GLY A 70 15.56 -9.80 22.37
N THR A 71 14.47 -9.99 23.12
CA THR A 71 13.11 -9.67 22.68
C THR A 71 12.92 -8.16 22.80
N GLU A 72 13.44 -7.39 21.85
CA GLU A 72 12.99 -6.00 21.74
C GLU A 72 11.48 -6.05 21.46
N SER A 73 10.68 -5.57 22.41
CA SER A 73 9.24 -5.47 22.26
C SER A 73 8.92 -4.68 20.99
N VAL A 74 8.01 -5.19 20.18
CA VAL A 74 7.47 -4.43 19.05
C VAL A 74 6.58 -3.33 19.64
N ASP A 75 6.73 -2.11 19.15
CA ASP A 75 5.75 -1.06 19.43
C ASP A 75 4.53 -1.30 18.53
N GLU A 76 3.58 -2.08 19.00
CA GLU A 76 2.41 -2.49 18.22
C GLU A 76 1.32 -1.41 18.20
N VAL A 77 1.65 -0.15 18.54
CA VAL A 77 0.70 0.95 18.65
C VAL A 77 0.95 1.97 17.54
N TRP A 78 -0.04 2.13 16.67
CA TRP A 78 -0.03 3.16 15.63
C TRP A 78 -0.23 4.56 16.25
N ASP A 79 0.67 5.50 15.95
CA ASP A 79 0.57 6.88 16.44
C ASP A 79 -0.17 7.79 15.44
N MET A 80 -1.50 7.83 15.58
CA MET A 80 -2.36 8.72 14.77
C MET A 80 -2.05 10.22 14.95
N ALA A 81 -1.44 10.61 16.08
CA ALA A 81 -1.16 12.02 16.35
C ALA A 81 0.09 12.50 15.60
N ALA A 82 1.02 11.61 15.28
CA ALA A 82 2.23 11.92 14.53
C ALA A 82 1.99 12.20 13.03
N ILE A 83 0.86 11.73 12.49
CA ILE A 83 0.49 11.96 11.08
C ILE A 83 0.04 13.42 10.90
N ASP A 84 0.46 14.04 9.80
CA ASP A 84 -0.02 15.37 9.41
C ASP A 84 -1.54 15.37 9.16
N ASP A 85 -2.23 16.39 9.69
CA ASP A 85 -3.69 16.48 9.63
C ASP A 85 -4.23 16.54 8.19
N SER A 86 -3.43 16.98 7.21
CA SER A 86 -3.82 17.01 5.79
C SER A 86 -4.04 15.62 5.19
N TYR A 87 -3.43 14.57 5.76
CA TYR A 87 -3.61 13.18 5.36
C TYR A 87 -4.70 12.46 6.15
N LYS A 88 -5.37 13.14 7.09
CA LYS A 88 -6.45 12.56 7.88
C LYS A 88 -7.81 12.83 7.21
N GLY A 89 -8.76 11.92 7.40
CA GLY A 89 -10.15 12.08 6.96
C GLY A 89 -10.46 11.48 5.57
N PRO A 90 -11.50 11.99 4.88
CA PRO A 90 -12.01 11.47 3.60
C PRO A 90 -10.94 11.15 2.56
N MET A 91 -11.06 9.99 1.92
CA MET A 91 -10.26 9.68 0.74
C MET A 91 -10.54 10.72 -0.36
N PRO A 92 -9.50 11.21 -1.04
CA PRO A 92 -9.69 12.17 -2.11
C PRO A 92 -10.41 11.51 -3.28
N LYS A 93 -11.04 12.33 -4.12
CA LYS A 93 -11.62 11.87 -5.37
C LYS A 93 -10.52 11.64 -6.39
N TRP A 94 -10.82 10.81 -7.39
CA TRP A 94 -9.96 10.66 -8.56
C TRP A 94 -9.68 12.02 -9.21
N PHE A 95 -8.45 12.23 -9.66
CA PHE A 95 -8.07 13.47 -10.33
C PHE A 95 -8.79 13.61 -11.67
N SER A 96 -9.27 14.82 -11.97
CA SER A 96 -9.53 15.20 -13.36
C SER A 96 -8.23 15.70 -13.99
N ASP A 97 -8.08 15.56 -15.31
CA ASP A 97 -6.88 16.00 -16.02
C ASP A 97 -6.63 17.52 -15.84
N GLU A 98 -7.69 18.32 -15.62
CA GLU A 98 -7.59 19.76 -15.35
C GLU A 98 -7.05 20.07 -13.95
N ALA A 99 -7.24 19.18 -12.98
CA ALA A 99 -6.70 19.32 -11.63
C ALA A 99 -5.18 19.08 -11.60
N LEU A 100 -4.68 18.17 -12.46
CA LEU A 100 -3.24 17.88 -12.62
C LEU A 100 -2.46 19.11 -13.13
N VAL A 101 -3.09 19.96 -13.93
CA VAL A 101 -2.46 21.16 -14.50
C VAL A 101 -2.38 22.31 -13.48
N ARG A 102 -3.26 22.34 -12.48
CA ARG A 102 -3.33 23.44 -11.50
C ARG A 102 -2.42 23.25 -10.29
N ASP A 103 -2.06 22.01 -9.95
CA ASP A 103 -1.32 21.67 -8.74
C ASP A 103 0.00 20.94 -9.07
N ASP A 104 0.70 21.44 -10.10
CA ASP A 104 1.93 20.89 -10.67
C ASP A 104 3.07 20.73 -9.65
N LYS A 105 3.06 21.54 -8.58
CA LYS A 105 4.06 21.47 -7.50
C LYS A 105 3.83 20.32 -6.53
N LYS A 106 2.58 19.89 -6.33
CA LYS A 106 2.21 18.83 -5.38
C LYS A 106 2.07 17.47 -6.03
N VAL A 107 1.97 17.45 -7.36
CA VAL A 107 1.74 16.24 -8.13
C VAL A 107 3.00 15.83 -8.91
N TYR A 108 3.22 14.53 -9.03
CA TYR A 108 4.23 13.94 -9.90
C TYR A 108 3.62 12.80 -10.72
N VAL A 109 3.73 12.88 -12.04
CA VAL A 109 3.38 11.77 -12.93
C VAL A 109 4.63 10.91 -13.12
N VAL A 110 4.56 9.66 -12.69
CA VAL A 110 5.70 8.74 -12.71
C VAL A 110 6.01 8.34 -14.15
N GLN A 111 7.28 8.39 -14.52
CA GLN A 111 7.71 8.00 -15.86
C GLN A 111 7.69 6.47 -16.01
N GLU A 112 7.45 5.98 -17.23
CA GLU A 112 7.40 4.54 -17.52
C GLU A 112 8.69 3.81 -17.08
N SER A 113 9.85 4.43 -17.27
CA SER A 113 11.14 3.88 -16.81
C SER A 113 11.18 3.69 -15.29
N GLU A 114 10.56 4.58 -14.53
CA GLU A 114 10.56 4.55 -13.06
C GLU A 114 9.54 3.53 -12.52
N LEU A 115 8.51 3.16 -13.29
CA LEU A 115 7.55 2.12 -12.90
C LEU A 115 8.24 0.77 -12.71
N HIS A 116 9.22 0.46 -13.55
CA HIS A 116 10.01 -0.77 -13.48
C HIS A 116 11.12 -0.72 -12.42
N GLU A 117 11.61 0.46 -12.06
CA GLU A 117 12.61 0.63 -11.01
C GLU A 117 12.00 0.57 -9.60
N ASN A 118 10.70 0.81 -9.48
CA ASN A 118 9.96 0.87 -8.23
C ASN A 118 8.99 -0.32 -8.12
N ASP A 119 9.53 -1.54 -7.93
CA ASP A 119 8.77 -2.79 -7.74
C ASP A 119 7.63 -2.67 -6.71
N TRP A 120 7.77 -1.80 -5.71
CA TRP A 120 6.76 -1.57 -4.68
C TRP A 120 5.49 -0.88 -5.22
N LEU A 121 5.53 -0.19 -6.36
CA LEU A 121 4.33 0.31 -7.04
C LEU A 121 3.45 -0.85 -7.54
N GLN A 122 4.07 -1.96 -7.95
CA GLN A 122 3.34 -3.18 -8.28
C GLN A 122 2.65 -3.75 -7.04
N LEU A 123 3.33 -3.76 -5.89
CA LEU A 123 2.73 -4.18 -4.63
C LEU A 123 1.53 -3.29 -4.24
N LEU A 124 1.60 -1.97 -4.42
CA LEU A 124 0.47 -1.08 -4.16
C LEU A 124 -0.72 -1.39 -5.07
N MET A 125 -0.47 -1.61 -6.36
CA MET A 125 -1.51 -2.03 -7.31
C MET A 125 -2.12 -3.38 -6.91
N GLU A 126 -1.31 -4.37 -6.52
CA GLU A 126 -1.78 -5.67 -6.04
C GLU A 126 -2.67 -5.53 -4.80
N VAL A 127 -2.24 -4.75 -3.80
CA VAL A 127 -3.03 -4.47 -2.59
C VAL A 127 -4.38 -3.87 -2.96
N ALA A 128 -4.41 -2.88 -3.86
CA ALA A 128 -5.65 -2.25 -4.28
C ALA A 128 -6.55 -3.15 -5.14
N PHE A 129 -5.98 -4.10 -5.88
CA PHE A 129 -6.76 -5.10 -6.60
C PHE A 129 -7.39 -6.10 -5.62
N TYR A 130 -6.59 -6.63 -4.68
CA TYR A 130 -7.07 -7.62 -3.72
C TYR A 130 -8.05 -7.05 -2.69
N SER A 131 -8.01 -5.74 -2.41
CA SER A 131 -9.01 -5.07 -1.58
C SER A 131 -10.41 -5.05 -2.22
N LYS A 132 -10.50 -5.28 -3.54
CA LYS A 132 -11.77 -5.28 -4.29
C LYS A 132 -12.32 -6.69 -4.51
N THR A 133 -11.44 -7.67 -4.63
CA THR A 133 -11.85 -9.05 -4.91
C THR A 133 -12.31 -9.76 -3.64
N GLU A 134 -13.47 -10.42 -3.69
CA GLU A 134 -13.87 -11.34 -2.62
C GLU A 134 -12.79 -12.41 -2.39
N SER A 135 -12.66 -12.83 -1.12
CA SER A 135 -11.68 -13.79 -0.61
C SER A 135 -11.78 -15.15 -1.33
N GLY A 136 -11.17 -15.26 -2.50
CA GLY A 136 -11.32 -16.44 -3.34
C GLY A 136 -10.73 -16.32 -4.74
N VAL A 137 -10.31 -15.12 -5.19
CA VAL A 137 -9.61 -15.00 -6.47
C VAL A 137 -8.22 -15.63 -6.35
N SER A 138 -8.11 -16.87 -6.86
CA SER A 138 -6.86 -17.61 -6.95
C SER A 138 -5.83 -16.84 -7.76
N ALA A 139 -4.58 -16.93 -7.29
CA ALA A 139 -3.31 -16.60 -7.94
C ALA A 139 -3.31 -15.45 -8.97
N CYS A 140 -2.71 -14.33 -8.55
CA CYS A 140 -2.00 -13.33 -9.36
C CYS A 140 -2.38 -13.36 -10.85
N LYS A 141 -3.51 -12.71 -11.17
CA LYS A 141 -3.82 -12.36 -12.56
C LYS A 141 -2.74 -11.38 -13.02
N PRO A 142 -2.25 -11.44 -14.27
CA PRO A 142 -1.29 -10.47 -14.75
C PRO A 142 -1.93 -9.07 -14.67
N LEU A 143 -1.46 -8.28 -13.69
CA LEU A 143 -1.82 -6.90 -13.52
C LEU A 143 -0.76 -6.05 -14.20
N GLU A 144 -1.18 -5.02 -14.93
CA GLU A 144 -0.29 -4.14 -15.67
C GLU A 144 -0.56 -2.68 -15.27
N ILE A 145 0.42 -2.03 -14.65
CA ILE A 145 0.36 -0.59 -14.36
C ILE A 145 0.35 0.18 -15.68
N LYS A 146 -0.63 1.09 -15.85
CA LYS A 146 -0.73 2.00 -16.99
C LYS A 146 -0.27 3.41 -16.67
N LYS A 147 -0.61 3.91 -15.49
CA LYS A 147 -0.28 5.26 -15.06
C LYS A 147 -0.22 5.32 -13.53
N VAL A 148 0.79 6.00 -13.01
CA VAL A 148 0.88 6.34 -11.59
C VAL A 148 1.04 7.84 -11.46
N VAL A 149 0.19 8.44 -10.62
CA VAL A 149 0.31 9.82 -10.20
C VAL A 149 0.49 9.83 -8.68
N VAL A 150 1.49 10.56 -8.21
CA VAL A 150 1.80 10.72 -6.79
C VAL A 150 1.48 12.14 -6.38
N GLN A 151 0.73 12.32 -5.30
CA GLN A 151 0.47 13.61 -4.69
C GLN A 151 1.06 13.64 -3.29
N THR A 152 1.82 14.69 -2.99
CA THR A 152 2.22 15.05 -1.63
C THR A 152 1.52 16.34 -1.24
N LEU A 153 0.99 16.40 -0.02
CA LEU A 153 0.31 17.59 0.50
C LEU A 153 1.30 18.57 1.14
N GLU A 154 2.50 18.10 1.49
CA GLU A 154 3.62 18.92 1.92
C GLU A 154 4.36 19.57 0.73
N GLU A 155 5.00 20.72 0.97
CA GLU A 155 5.86 21.38 -0.01
C GLU A 155 7.23 20.68 -0.12
N TYR A 156 7.40 19.88 -1.17
CA TYR A 156 8.72 19.34 -1.56
C TYR A 156 9.43 20.30 -2.52
N THR A 157 10.62 20.77 -2.15
CA THR A 157 11.31 21.91 -2.80
C THR A 157 12.45 21.54 -3.76
N THR A 158 12.76 20.25 -3.90
CA THR A 158 13.97 19.77 -4.58
C THR A 158 13.67 19.22 -5.98
N GLU A 159 13.05 18.05 -6.10
CA GLU A 159 12.72 17.44 -7.40
C GLU A 159 11.39 16.70 -7.34
N ALA A 160 10.60 16.73 -8.43
CA ALA A 160 9.27 16.14 -8.44
C ALA A 160 9.28 14.61 -8.17
N ARG A 161 10.31 13.89 -8.65
CA ARG A 161 10.50 12.46 -8.41
C ARG A 161 10.72 12.08 -6.95
N GLU A 162 11.19 12.99 -6.11
CA GLU A 162 11.41 12.70 -4.68
C GLU A 162 10.10 12.45 -3.93
N LYS A 163 8.97 12.90 -4.48
CA LYS A 163 7.63 12.57 -3.97
C LYS A 163 7.35 11.07 -3.94
N LEU A 164 7.98 10.26 -4.80
CA LEU A 164 7.88 8.80 -4.73
C LEU A 164 8.44 8.21 -3.43
N LYS A 165 9.36 8.94 -2.78
CA LYS A 165 10.01 8.52 -1.54
C LYS A 165 9.42 9.23 -0.31
N ALA A 166 8.39 10.04 -0.49
CA ALA A 166 7.76 10.78 0.59
C ALA A 166 7.16 9.81 1.63
N ASP A 167 7.22 10.23 2.89
CA ASP A 167 6.71 9.44 3.99
C ASP A 167 5.18 9.33 3.92
N ASN A 168 4.53 10.45 3.65
CA ASN A 168 3.11 10.52 3.37
C ASN A 168 2.89 10.88 1.90
N ALA A 169 2.00 10.17 1.24
CA ALA A 169 1.66 10.41 -0.16
C ALA A 169 0.32 9.78 -0.51
N ILE A 170 -0.33 10.31 -1.54
CA ILE A 170 -1.50 9.71 -2.17
C ILE A 170 -1.12 9.24 -3.57
N PHE A 171 -1.36 7.97 -3.85
CA PHE A 171 -1.10 7.32 -5.13
C PHE A 171 -2.40 7.12 -5.88
N TYR A 172 -2.40 7.50 -7.14
CA TYR A 172 -3.48 7.28 -8.08
C TYR A 172 -2.93 6.37 -9.16
N ILE A 173 -3.43 5.14 -9.18
CA ILE A 173 -2.90 4.06 -10.01
C ILE A 173 -4.00 3.63 -10.97
N SER A 174 -3.76 3.84 -12.27
CA SER A 174 -4.54 3.20 -13.33
C SER A 174 -3.81 1.94 -13.76
N TYR A 175 -4.52 0.82 -13.81
CA TYR A 175 -3.95 -0.48 -14.11
C TYR A 175 -4.95 -1.37 -14.84
N LYS A 176 -4.44 -2.38 -15.53
CA LYS A 176 -5.24 -3.34 -16.27
C LYS A 176 -5.13 -4.73 -15.66
N CYS A 177 -6.26 -5.37 -15.44
CA CYS A 177 -6.35 -6.78 -15.10
C CYS A 177 -6.47 -7.61 -16.39
N ILE A 178 -5.40 -8.33 -16.72
CA ILE A 178 -5.34 -9.19 -17.92
C ILE A 178 -5.90 -10.57 -17.54
N ALA A 179 -7.23 -10.64 -17.47
CA ALA A 179 -7.95 -11.88 -17.27
C ALA A 179 -8.96 -12.11 -18.40
N ASP A 180 -9.59 -13.28 -18.40
CA ASP A 180 -10.69 -13.56 -19.31
C ASP A 180 -11.76 -12.45 -19.18
N PRO A 181 -12.22 -11.83 -20.29
CA PRO A 181 -13.21 -10.77 -20.27
C PRO A 181 -14.54 -11.14 -19.60
N SER A 182 -14.85 -12.43 -19.48
CA SER A 182 -16.01 -12.92 -18.72
C SER A 182 -15.83 -12.86 -17.20
N THR A 183 -14.61 -12.59 -16.71
CA THR A 183 -14.37 -12.40 -15.28
C THR A 183 -14.77 -10.98 -14.86
N PRO A 184 -15.51 -10.80 -13.74
CA PRO A 184 -16.02 -9.48 -13.31
C PRO A 184 -14.93 -8.41 -13.15
N TRP A 185 -13.70 -8.84 -12.87
CA TRP A 185 -12.57 -7.97 -12.56
C TRP A 185 -11.63 -7.74 -13.76
N ALA A 186 -11.95 -8.21 -14.96
CA ALA A 186 -11.13 -7.98 -16.15
C ALA A 186 -11.26 -6.54 -16.67
N GLY A 187 -10.21 -6.01 -17.29
CA GLY A 187 -10.23 -4.70 -17.92
C GLY A 187 -9.45 -3.62 -17.15
N GLU A 188 -9.78 -2.37 -17.41
CA GLU A 188 -9.12 -1.20 -16.83
C GLU A 188 -9.71 -0.86 -15.47
N HIS A 189 -8.85 -0.47 -14.53
CA HIS A 189 -9.17 -0.17 -13.15
C HIS A 189 -8.41 1.06 -12.67
N ASP A 190 -9.03 1.77 -11.75
CA ASP A 190 -8.44 2.89 -11.04
C ASP A 190 -8.41 2.60 -9.53
N ALA A 191 -7.34 3.02 -8.86
CA ALA A 191 -7.15 2.88 -7.41
C ALA A 191 -6.52 4.13 -6.80
N ILE A 192 -7.08 4.56 -5.66
CA ILE A 192 -6.52 5.63 -4.84
C ILE A 192 -6.01 5.00 -3.56
N ILE A 193 -4.74 5.20 -3.27
CA ILE A 193 -4.08 4.65 -2.07
C ILE A 193 -3.43 5.80 -1.32
N ARG A 194 -3.81 6.00 -0.07
CA ARG A 194 -3.09 6.90 0.83
C ARG A 194 -2.07 6.10 1.64
N LYS A 195 -0.80 6.48 1.54
CA LYS A 195 0.29 5.97 2.37
C LYS A 195 0.59 7.01 3.45
N THR A 196 0.69 6.55 4.70
CA THR A 196 1.15 7.37 5.82
C THR A 196 2.16 6.63 6.67
N MET A 197 3.05 7.37 7.32
CA MET A 197 4.00 6.84 8.33
C MET A 197 3.92 7.70 9.60
N ASP A 198 3.96 7.05 10.75
CA ASP A 198 3.87 7.69 12.07
C ASP A 198 5.26 8.03 12.68
N GLY A 199 6.33 7.83 11.90
CA GLY A 199 7.71 8.06 12.29
C GLY A 199 8.36 6.91 13.08
N LYS A 200 7.61 5.87 13.47
CA LYS A 200 8.17 4.70 14.15
C LYS A 200 8.80 3.73 13.14
N PRO A 201 9.92 3.07 13.46
CA PRO A 201 10.58 2.16 12.54
C PRO A 201 9.70 0.98 12.11
N GLY A 202 9.54 0.81 10.79
CA GLY A 202 8.73 -0.27 10.22
C GLY A 202 7.22 -0.02 10.26
N HIS A 203 6.79 1.16 10.73
CA HIS A 203 5.39 1.56 10.72
C HIS A 203 5.02 2.19 9.38
N MET A 204 3.99 1.64 8.72
CA MET A 204 3.41 2.21 7.51
C MET A 204 1.95 1.80 7.40
N SER A 205 1.06 2.74 7.10
CA SER A 205 -0.35 2.48 6.83
C SER A 205 -0.68 2.72 5.36
N LEU A 206 -1.48 1.84 4.79
CA LEU A 206 -2.06 1.94 3.45
C LEU A 206 -3.59 1.95 3.57
N GLU A 207 -4.21 3.06 3.18
CA GLU A 207 -5.66 3.19 3.05
C GLU A 207 -6.04 3.13 1.56
N VAL A 208 -6.87 2.17 1.17
CA VAL A 208 -7.36 2.04 -0.21
C VAL A 208 -8.77 2.58 -0.29
N ALA A 209 -9.04 3.46 -1.25
CA ALA A 209 -10.39 4.00 -1.45
C ALA A 209 -11.38 2.93 -1.95
N VAL A 210 -12.64 3.03 -1.52
CA VAL A 210 -13.76 2.24 -2.06
C VAL A 210 -13.97 2.61 -3.53
N THR A 211 -14.20 1.62 -4.41
CA THR A 211 -14.57 1.90 -5.80
C THR A 211 -16.05 2.29 -5.94
N LYS A 212 -16.42 2.89 -7.07
CA LYS A 212 -17.84 3.14 -7.39
C LYS A 212 -18.65 1.84 -7.38
N GLU A 213 -18.10 0.77 -7.92
CA GLU A 213 -18.73 -0.56 -7.97
C GLU A 213 -19.03 -1.11 -6.56
N GLN A 214 -18.08 -0.98 -5.63
CA GLN A 214 -18.26 -1.40 -4.24
C GLN A 214 -19.29 -0.54 -3.46
N ILE A 215 -19.55 0.70 -3.91
CA ILE A 215 -20.60 1.56 -3.35
C ILE A 215 -21.97 1.10 -3.87
N GLU A 216 -22.07 0.82 -5.18
CA GLU A 216 -23.32 0.41 -5.84
C GLU A 216 -23.82 -0.97 -5.38
N ASP A 217 -22.94 -1.98 -5.25
CA ASP A 217 -23.29 -3.33 -4.78
C ASP A 217 -23.80 -3.37 -3.33
N ARG A 218 -23.58 -2.30 -2.55
CA ARG A 218 -23.97 -2.23 -1.13
C ARG A 218 -25.24 -1.43 -0.88
N GLU A 219 -25.79 -0.76 -1.90
CA GLU A 219 -27.06 -0.03 -1.84
C GLU A 219 -28.27 -0.86 -2.34
N THR A 220 -28.02 -2.09 -2.83
CA THR A 220 -29.03 -3.09 -3.25
C THR A 220 -29.22 -4.21 -2.23
#